data_AF-A0A2Z3KR41-F1
#
_entry.id   AF-A0A2Z3KR41-F1
#
_cell.length_a   1.000
_cell.length_b   1.000
_cell.length_c   1.000
_cell.angle_alpha   90.00
_cell.angle_beta   90.00
_cell.angle_gamma   90.00
#
_symmetry.space_group_name_H-M   'P 1'
#
loop_
_entity.id
_entity.type
_entity.pdbx_description
1 polymer ?
#
loop_
_entity_poly.entity_id
_entity_poly.type
_entity_poly.pdbx_seq_one_letter_code
_entity_poly.pdbx_strand_id
1 'polypeptide(L)'
;MKLFDGQNTLTAERKDEQFIVYLTGTQVNQQELEFIKSKTNLVSSEDEEYAFKISYPLSNKEKSLKSLMLEMKSELERLELVLKLKTLSTKNSGYKVPFVHPENIFFIDGDLAFIHIGIRDGIAPMNIDDTLALSQYKALTLAILNPKISYDNFVNGEMSLRDKFSQALSNCDSFEEVLHLVETKLTKERQKEEAALVKVSKGRYRFFKYAGSVAVVAAIAMGVLTIIDQKTTIPKQKAIMTAQADFITSHYDKTLDDLKSYQPKQLSKDARFVLASSSINLANLSQTQKAAVLNNISSTTDDNTLNYWIYQGRGEFEKALNLAKNIGDDQLTLLAYTDLYQATKLNTSMNGDEKQKKLEEYNKQIQELSKSLGK
;
A
#
# COMPACT_ATOMS: atom_id res chain seq x y z
N MET A 1 -29.76 5.23 34.49
CA MET A 1 -30.20 4.30 33.43
C MET A 1 -31.36 3.48 33.95
N LYS A 2 -32.44 3.35 33.17
CA LYS A 2 -33.56 2.45 33.50
C LYS A 2 -33.25 1.09 32.89
N LEU A 3 -33.33 0.05 33.71
CA LEU A 3 -33.01 -1.34 33.36
C LEU A 3 -34.28 -2.16 33.51
N PHE A 4 -34.65 -2.96 32.51
CA PHE A 4 -35.85 -3.77 32.53
C PHE A 4 -35.53 -5.23 32.25
N ASP A 5 -35.96 -6.14 33.13
CA ASP A 5 -35.66 -7.58 33.04
C ASP A 5 -36.82 -8.44 32.50
N GLY A 6 -37.88 -7.84 31.97
CA GLY A 6 -39.10 -8.56 31.57
C GLY A 6 -40.23 -8.50 32.60
N GLN A 7 -39.94 -8.13 33.85
CA GLN A 7 -40.96 -7.99 34.91
C GLN A 7 -40.73 -6.74 35.78
N ASN A 8 -39.49 -6.47 36.15
CA ASN A 8 -39.08 -5.41 37.05
C ASN A 8 -38.33 -4.34 36.27
N THR A 9 -38.58 -3.07 36.60
CA THR A 9 -37.79 -1.93 36.13
C THR A 9 -37.02 -1.34 37.29
N LEU A 10 -35.69 -1.35 37.22
CA LEU A 10 -34.81 -0.73 38.22
C LEU A 10 -34.10 0.47 37.60
N THR A 11 -33.89 1.52 38.39
CA THR A 11 -33.03 2.63 37.99
C THR A 11 -31.64 2.41 38.59
N ALA A 12 -30.61 2.38 37.75
CA ALA A 12 -29.22 2.26 38.17
C ALA A 12 -28.39 3.45 37.68
N GLU A 13 -27.25 3.68 38.32
CA GLU A 13 -26.27 4.68 37.92
C GLU A 13 -24.86 4.08 38.12
N ARG A 14 -23.98 4.31 37.14
CA ARG A 14 -22.58 3.93 37.23
C ARG A 14 -21.75 5.19 37.52
N LYS A 15 -21.05 5.19 38.65
CA LYS A 15 -19.99 6.14 39.02
C LYS A 15 -18.65 5.42 38.99
N ASP A 16 -17.53 6.14 38.86
CA ASP A 16 -16.21 5.55 38.56
C ASP A 16 -15.89 4.27 39.35
N GLU A 17 -16.10 4.27 40.67
CA GLU A 17 -15.82 3.11 41.52
C GLU A 17 -17.07 2.45 42.13
N GLN A 18 -18.27 2.77 41.63
CA GLN A 18 -19.52 2.28 42.22
C GLN A 18 -20.63 2.05 41.20
N PHE A 19 -21.43 1.01 41.43
CA PHE A 19 -22.73 0.83 40.80
C PHE A 19 -23.82 1.03 41.84
N ILE A 20 -24.71 1.97 41.58
CA ILE A 20 -25.77 2.36 42.50
C ILE A 20 -27.10 1.95 41.90
N VAL A 21 -27.91 1.23 42.67
CA VAL A 21 -29.29 0.90 42.30
C VAL A 21 -30.23 1.71 43.19
N TYR A 22 -31.14 2.45 42.56
CA TYR A 22 -32.17 3.24 43.20
C TYR A 22 -33.49 2.45 43.20
N LEU A 23 -34.16 2.43 44.35
CA LEU A 23 -35.34 1.64 44.61
C LEU A 23 -36.46 2.54 45.13
N THR A 24 -37.64 2.37 44.56
CA THR A 24 -38.88 2.99 45.05
C THR A 24 -39.37 2.29 46.31
N GLY A 25 -40.29 2.93 47.05
CA GLY A 25 -40.83 2.38 48.30
C GLY A 25 -41.58 1.04 48.13
N THR A 26 -42.09 0.75 46.93
CA THR A 26 -42.79 -0.51 46.60
C THR A 26 -41.82 -1.64 46.21
N GLN A 27 -40.57 -1.32 45.91
CA GLN A 27 -39.52 -2.28 45.53
C GLN A 27 -38.71 -2.80 46.72
N VAL A 28 -39.07 -2.38 47.94
CA VAL A 28 -38.46 -2.81 49.20
C VAL A 28 -39.57 -3.15 50.17
N ASN A 29 -39.53 -4.35 50.76
CA ASN A 29 -40.41 -4.72 51.84
C ASN A 29 -40.01 -3.99 53.12
N GLN A 30 -40.81 -2.98 53.49
CA GLN A 30 -40.53 -2.14 54.64
C GLN A 30 -40.66 -2.87 55.99
N GLN A 31 -41.41 -3.98 56.04
CA GLN A 31 -41.57 -4.77 57.27
C GLN A 31 -40.30 -5.57 57.62
N GLU A 32 -39.44 -5.84 56.62
CA GLU A 32 -38.21 -6.61 56.78
C GLU A 32 -36.94 -5.74 56.66
N LEU A 33 -37.07 -4.42 56.85
CA LEU A 33 -35.97 -3.47 56.60
C LEU A 33 -34.69 -3.80 57.39
N GLU A 34 -34.81 -4.27 58.64
CA GLU A 34 -33.68 -4.67 59.46
C GLU A 34 -32.94 -5.89 58.90
N PHE A 35 -33.69 -6.91 58.47
CA PHE A 35 -33.12 -8.10 57.83
C PHE A 35 -32.42 -7.73 56.53
N ILE A 36 -33.07 -6.90 55.72
CA ILE A 36 -32.54 -6.43 54.44
C ILE A 36 -31.23 -5.65 54.64
N LYS A 37 -31.19 -4.70 55.59
CA LYS A 37 -29.99 -3.94 55.95
C LYS A 37 -28.86 -4.82 56.52
N SER A 38 -29.19 -5.97 57.13
CA SER A 38 -28.17 -6.93 57.59
C SER A 38 -27.48 -7.69 56.45
N LYS A 39 -28.12 -7.77 55.28
CA LYS A 39 -27.63 -8.51 54.11
C LYS A 39 -27.15 -7.62 52.97
N THR A 40 -27.50 -6.35 52.99
CA THR A 40 -27.22 -5.40 51.91
C THR A 40 -26.88 -4.03 52.48
N ASN A 41 -26.13 -3.24 51.71
CA ASN A 41 -25.84 -1.83 52.06
C ASN A 41 -27.01 -0.90 51.67
N LEU A 42 -28.23 -1.24 52.10
CA LEU A 42 -29.43 -0.45 51.81
C LEU A 42 -29.44 0.83 52.67
N VAL A 43 -29.50 1.98 52.00
CA VAL A 43 -29.54 3.31 52.64
C VAL A 43 -30.75 4.08 52.10
N SER A 44 -31.32 4.98 52.90
CA SER A 44 -32.34 5.92 52.43
C SER A 44 -31.76 6.83 51.33
N SER A 45 -32.56 7.11 50.30
CA SER A 45 -32.16 8.07 49.27
C SER A 45 -32.48 9.49 49.72
N GLU A 46 -31.73 10.47 49.20
CA GLU A 46 -32.02 11.91 49.34
C GLU A 46 -32.85 12.44 48.15
N ASP A 47 -33.12 11.56 47.18
CA ASP A 47 -33.89 11.85 45.97
C ASP A 47 -35.40 11.84 46.27
N GLU A 48 -36.16 12.75 45.67
CA GLU A 48 -37.63 12.81 45.82
C GLU A 48 -38.34 11.64 45.10
N GLU A 49 -37.73 11.04 44.07
CA GLU A 49 -38.32 9.95 43.28
C GLU A 49 -38.08 8.55 43.89
N TYR A 50 -36.98 8.36 44.63
CA TYR A 50 -36.56 7.04 45.14
C TYR A 50 -36.51 7.03 46.66
N ALA A 51 -37.01 5.96 47.30
CA ALA A 51 -37.00 5.85 48.76
C ALA A 51 -35.67 5.31 49.30
N PHE A 52 -35.02 4.41 48.54
CA PHE A 52 -33.81 3.72 48.97
C PHE A 52 -32.78 3.63 47.84
N LYS A 53 -31.52 3.41 48.21
CA LYS A 53 -30.42 3.11 47.30
C LYS A 53 -29.50 2.03 47.87
N ILE A 54 -28.91 1.23 46.98
CA ILE A 54 -27.85 0.27 47.32
C ILE A 54 -26.62 0.60 46.48
N SER A 55 -25.47 0.73 47.14
CA SER A 55 -24.20 1.01 46.47
C SER A 55 -23.30 -0.22 46.51
N TYR A 56 -22.84 -0.64 45.33
CA TYR A 56 -21.93 -1.76 45.13
C TYR A 56 -20.56 -1.22 44.73
N PRO A 57 -19.48 -1.54 45.47
CA PRO A 57 -18.14 -1.16 45.06
C PRO A 57 -17.77 -1.93 43.78
N LEU A 58 -17.28 -1.21 42.78
CA LEU A 58 -16.80 -1.79 41.52
C LEU A 58 -15.44 -1.18 41.17
N SER A 59 -14.54 -1.99 40.62
CA SER A 59 -13.30 -1.48 40.07
C SER A 59 -13.53 -0.90 38.67
N ASN A 60 -12.77 0.14 38.33
CA ASN A 60 -12.70 0.68 36.96
C ASN A 60 -12.31 -0.37 35.88
N LYS A 61 -11.73 -1.50 36.28
CA LYS A 61 -11.35 -2.59 35.37
C LYS A 61 -12.50 -3.54 35.03
N GLU A 62 -13.56 -3.55 35.83
CA GLU A 62 -14.70 -4.45 35.66
C GLU A 62 -15.63 -3.90 34.56
N LYS A 63 -15.96 -4.77 33.61
CA LYS A 63 -16.80 -4.43 32.46
C LYS A 63 -18.16 -5.09 32.61
N SER A 64 -19.22 -4.33 32.33
CA SER A 64 -20.56 -4.90 32.22
C SER A 64 -20.64 -5.78 30.98
N LEU A 65 -21.58 -6.72 30.98
CA LEU A 65 -21.86 -7.60 29.84
C LEU A 65 -22.20 -6.75 28.61
N LYS A 66 -22.95 -5.66 28.78
CA LYS A 66 -23.24 -4.71 27.69
C LYS A 66 -21.96 -4.09 27.10
N SER A 67 -20.99 -3.69 27.93
CA SER A 67 -19.70 -3.19 27.41
C SER A 67 -18.94 -4.28 26.65
N LEU A 68 -18.90 -5.51 27.16
CA LEU A 68 -18.22 -6.64 26.50
C LEU A 68 -18.85 -6.96 25.13
N MET A 69 -20.18 -6.95 25.05
CA MET A 69 -20.92 -7.16 23.80
C MET A 69 -20.57 -6.15 22.71
N LEU A 70 -20.28 -4.89 23.09
CA LEU A 70 -19.89 -3.83 22.15
C LEU A 70 -18.43 -3.94 21.69
N GLU A 71 -17.54 -4.49 22.51
CA GLU A 71 -16.12 -4.68 22.17
C GLU A 71 -15.89 -5.88 21.24
N MET A 72 -16.73 -6.92 21.34
CA MET A 72 -16.58 -8.17 20.57
C MET A 72 -16.92 -7.99 19.10
N LYS A 73 -15.96 -8.33 18.24
CA LYS A 73 -16.08 -8.18 16.79
C LYS A 73 -16.42 -9.48 16.08
N SER A 74 -15.93 -10.61 16.62
CA SER A 74 -16.14 -11.92 16.01
C SER A 74 -17.43 -12.57 16.52
N GLU A 75 -18.14 -13.26 15.62
CA GLU A 75 -19.25 -14.15 15.99
C GLU A 75 -18.78 -15.26 16.94
N LEU A 76 -17.54 -15.74 16.77
CA LEU A 76 -16.93 -16.76 17.62
C LEU A 76 -16.80 -16.31 19.07
N GLU A 77 -16.26 -15.11 19.30
CA GLU A 77 -16.10 -14.52 20.63
C GLU A 77 -17.45 -14.37 21.35
N ARG A 78 -18.49 -13.98 20.60
CA ARG A 78 -19.86 -13.84 21.12
C ARG A 78 -20.46 -15.18 21.50
N LEU A 79 -20.28 -16.22 20.67
CA LEU A 79 -20.74 -17.58 20.98
C LEU A 79 -20.03 -18.13 22.24
N GLU A 80 -18.73 -17.88 22.40
CA GLU A 80 -17.99 -18.26 23.62
C GLU A 80 -18.50 -17.50 24.85
N LEU A 81 -18.81 -16.21 24.73
CA LEU A 81 -19.40 -15.41 25.80
C LEU A 81 -20.77 -15.95 26.23
N VAL A 82 -21.61 -16.36 25.28
CA VAL A 82 -22.90 -17.00 25.58
C VAL A 82 -22.69 -18.25 26.43
N LEU A 83 -21.74 -19.11 26.09
CA LEU A 83 -21.48 -20.33 26.88
C LEU A 83 -21.02 -20.02 28.31
N LYS A 84 -20.35 -18.88 28.53
CA LYS A 84 -20.01 -18.41 29.88
C LYS A 84 -21.23 -18.03 30.72
N LEU A 85 -22.39 -17.71 30.11
CA LEU A 85 -23.62 -17.42 30.87
C LEU A 85 -24.07 -18.60 31.73
N LYS A 86 -23.73 -19.84 31.36
CA LYS A 86 -24.01 -21.03 32.19
C LYS A 86 -23.48 -20.91 33.62
N THR A 87 -22.38 -20.18 33.82
CA THR A 87 -21.79 -19.95 35.15
C THR A 87 -22.67 -19.11 36.07
N LEU A 88 -23.60 -18.33 35.52
CA LEU A 88 -24.57 -17.55 36.29
C LEU A 88 -25.66 -18.45 36.88
N SER A 89 -26.10 -19.46 36.13
CA SER A 89 -27.16 -20.38 36.57
C SER A 89 -26.72 -21.29 37.71
N THR A 90 -25.43 -21.61 37.84
CA THR A 90 -24.92 -22.50 38.89
C THR A 90 -24.71 -21.83 40.25
N LYS A 91 -24.72 -20.48 40.31
CA LYS A 91 -24.41 -19.71 41.53
C LYS A 91 -25.65 -19.28 42.33
N ASN A 92 -26.85 -19.59 41.86
CA ASN A 92 -28.11 -19.16 42.50
C ASN A 92 -28.57 -20.18 43.54
N SER A 93 -28.48 -19.84 44.83
CA SER A 93 -29.03 -20.66 45.93
C SER A 93 -29.61 -19.79 47.04
N GLY A 94 -30.71 -20.27 47.64
CA GLY A 94 -31.36 -19.65 48.81
C GLY A 94 -32.40 -18.58 48.45
N TYR A 95 -32.34 -17.44 49.17
CA TYR A 95 -33.28 -16.31 49.07
C TYR A 95 -32.90 -15.27 48.00
N LYS A 96 -31.84 -15.52 47.23
CA LYS A 96 -31.31 -14.60 46.22
C LYS A 96 -32.09 -14.71 44.92
N VAL A 97 -32.52 -13.58 44.38
CA VAL A 97 -33.27 -13.48 43.12
C VAL A 97 -32.47 -12.62 42.14
N PRO A 98 -31.88 -13.18 41.08
CA PRO A 98 -31.05 -12.40 40.16
C PRO A 98 -31.88 -11.37 39.38
N PHE A 99 -31.36 -10.15 39.27
CA PHE A 99 -31.89 -9.16 38.33
C PHE A 99 -31.18 -9.32 36.97
N VAL A 100 -31.86 -9.92 36.00
CA VAL A 100 -31.22 -10.31 34.74
C VAL A 100 -31.23 -9.16 33.75
N HIS A 101 -30.08 -8.48 33.60
CA HIS A 101 -29.92 -7.41 32.63
C HIS A 101 -28.43 -7.28 32.22
N PRO A 102 -28.09 -7.01 30.93
CA PRO A 102 -26.70 -6.87 30.49
C PRO A 102 -25.89 -5.77 31.21
N GLU A 103 -26.55 -4.75 31.75
CA GLU A 103 -25.89 -3.71 32.57
C GLU A 103 -25.71 -4.10 34.03
N ASN A 104 -26.34 -5.17 34.50
CA ASN A 104 -26.22 -5.67 35.87
C ASN A 104 -25.29 -6.90 35.99
N ILE A 105 -24.89 -7.47 34.85
CA ILE A 105 -23.96 -8.60 34.78
C ILE A 105 -22.58 -8.03 34.49
N PHE A 106 -21.59 -8.40 35.30
CA PHE A 106 -20.20 -7.94 35.15
C PHE A 106 -19.24 -9.11 35.04
N PHE A 107 -18.13 -8.86 34.35
CA PHE A 107 -17.02 -9.80 34.28
C PHE A 107 -15.99 -9.48 35.35
N ILE A 108 -15.92 -10.37 36.36
CA ILE A 108 -15.13 -10.23 37.57
C ILE A 108 -14.31 -11.51 37.74
N ASP A 109 -12.99 -11.37 37.91
CA ASP A 109 -12.06 -12.47 38.17
C ASP A 109 -12.18 -13.68 37.21
N GLY A 110 -12.52 -13.43 35.95
CA GLY A 110 -12.61 -14.46 34.90
C GLY A 110 -14.01 -15.04 34.68
N ASP A 111 -14.98 -14.69 35.53
CA ASP A 111 -16.36 -15.18 35.51
C ASP A 111 -17.38 -14.05 35.33
N LEU A 112 -18.61 -14.42 34.94
CA LEU A 112 -19.75 -13.51 34.98
C LEU A 112 -20.44 -13.58 36.34
N ALA A 113 -20.83 -12.42 36.87
CA ALA A 113 -21.57 -12.29 38.12
C ALA A 113 -22.62 -11.18 38.05
N PHE A 114 -23.74 -11.37 38.76
CA PHE A 114 -24.72 -10.31 38.98
C PHE A 114 -24.23 -9.38 40.10
N ILE A 115 -24.33 -8.07 39.89
CA ILE A 115 -24.01 -7.07 40.91
C ILE A 115 -25.19 -6.87 41.84
N HIS A 116 -26.31 -6.44 41.28
CA HIS A 116 -27.57 -6.35 42.02
C HIS A 116 -28.31 -7.69 41.97
N ILE A 117 -28.64 -8.19 43.16
CA ILE A 117 -29.40 -9.41 43.37
C ILE A 117 -30.50 -9.04 44.36
N GLY A 118 -31.75 -9.29 43.99
CA GLY A 118 -32.90 -9.13 44.86
C GLY A 118 -32.94 -10.18 45.96
N ILE A 119 -33.86 -9.98 46.90
CA ILE A 119 -34.09 -10.86 48.04
C ILE A 119 -35.56 -11.26 47.99
N ARG A 120 -35.82 -12.56 48.09
CA ARG A 120 -37.18 -13.09 48.11
C ARG A 120 -38.01 -12.40 49.19
N ASP A 121 -39.17 -11.89 48.80
CA ASP A 121 -40.09 -11.11 49.65
C ASP A 121 -39.46 -9.86 50.31
N GLY A 122 -38.27 -9.44 49.90
CA GLY A 122 -37.48 -8.39 50.55
C GLY A 122 -37.11 -7.22 49.65
N ILE A 123 -36.34 -7.47 48.58
CA ILE A 123 -35.89 -6.44 47.63
C ILE A 123 -36.17 -6.92 46.20
N ALA A 124 -36.69 -6.05 45.34
CA ALA A 124 -36.88 -6.33 43.92
C ALA A 124 -35.57 -6.74 43.20
N PRO A 125 -35.59 -7.77 42.34
CA PRO A 125 -36.70 -8.69 42.08
C PRO A 125 -36.98 -9.59 43.29
N MET A 126 -38.26 -9.72 43.68
CA MET A 126 -38.65 -10.44 44.90
C MET A 126 -39.06 -11.89 44.65
N ASN A 127 -39.29 -12.28 43.40
CA ASN A 127 -39.81 -13.60 43.03
C ASN A 127 -39.01 -14.18 41.87
N ILE A 128 -38.87 -15.51 41.87
CA ILE A 128 -38.31 -16.25 40.74
C ILE A 128 -39.48 -16.83 39.94
N ASP A 129 -39.48 -16.58 38.65
CA ASP A 129 -40.37 -17.22 37.68
C ASP A 129 -39.50 -17.97 36.67
N ASP A 130 -39.60 -19.30 36.66
CA ASP A 130 -38.78 -20.16 35.81
C ASP A 130 -39.04 -19.91 34.31
N THR A 131 -40.28 -19.53 33.95
CA THR A 131 -40.64 -19.21 32.56
C THR A 131 -40.01 -17.89 32.12
N LEU A 132 -40.02 -16.91 33.02
CA LEU A 132 -39.33 -15.64 32.83
C LEU A 132 -37.81 -15.86 32.78
N ALA A 133 -37.24 -16.71 33.64
CA ALA A 133 -35.81 -16.99 33.68
C ALA A 133 -35.30 -17.56 32.34
N LEU A 134 -36.06 -18.48 31.73
CA LEU A 134 -35.74 -18.99 30.39
C LEU A 134 -35.87 -17.89 29.33
N SER A 135 -36.92 -17.06 29.38
CA SER A 135 -37.10 -15.93 28.47
C SER A 135 -35.95 -14.93 28.56
N GLN A 136 -35.55 -14.57 29.79
CA GLN A 136 -34.41 -13.69 30.07
C GLN A 136 -33.10 -14.29 29.55
N TYR A 137 -32.89 -15.60 29.69
CA TYR A 137 -31.70 -16.28 29.19
C TYR A 137 -31.64 -16.30 27.65
N LYS A 138 -32.77 -16.56 26.99
CA LYS A 138 -32.89 -16.43 25.52
C LYS A 138 -32.62 -15.01 25.07
N ALA A 139 -33.20 -14.02 25.75
CA ALA A 139 -33.02 -12.61 25.43
C ALA A 139 -31.56 -12.16 25.61
N LEU A 140 -30.87 -12.59 26.67
CA LEU A 140 -29.44 -12.35 26.86
C LEU A 140 -28.63 -12.96 25.72
N THR A 141 -28.91 -14.22 25.38
CA THR A 141 -28.21 -14.92 24.30
C THR A 141 -28.40 -14.22 22.96
N LEU A 142 -29.65 -13.85 22.63
CA LEU A 142 -29.98 -13.09 21.43
C LEU A 142 -29.28 -11.72 21.40
N ALA A 143 -29.26 -11.00 22.53
CA ALA A 143 -28.61 -9.71 22.64
C ALA A 143 -27.10 -9.81 22.41
N ILE A 144 -26.42 -10.81 23.00
CA ILE A 144 -24.98 -11.04 22.81
C ILE A 144 -24.66 -11.32 21.35
N LEU A 145 -25.46 -12.16 20.68
CA LEU A 145 -25.23 -12.52 19.28
C LEU A 145 -25.61 -11.39 18.32
N ASN A 146 -26.59 -10.56 18.69
CA ASN A 146 -27.10 -9.44 17.92
C ASN A 146 -26.95 -8.10 18.66
N PRO A 147 -25.71 -7.57 18.84
CA PRO A 147 -25.46 -6.39 19.69
C PRO A 147 -26.07 -5.08 19.17
N LYS A 148 -26.65 -5.08 17.97
CA LYS A 148 -27.39 -3.93 17.41
C LYS A 148 -28.79 -3.77 18.00
N ILE A 149 -29.31 -4.82 18.64
CA ILE A 149 -30.66 -4.85 19.22
C ILE A 149 -30.49 -4.90 20.73
N SER A 150 -31.25 -4.06 21.45
CA SER A 150 -31.23 -4.04 22.91
C SER A 150 -31.83 -5.31 23.49
N TYR A 151 -31.33 -5.70 24.66
CA TYR A 151 -31.90 -6.80 25.45
C TYR A 151 -33.40 -6.59 25.74
N ASP A 152 -33.79 -5.37 26.07
CA ASP A 152 -35.17 -4.97 26.38
C ASP A 152 -36.14 -5.35 25.26
N ASN A 153 -35.72 -5.19 23.99
CA ASN A 153 -36.56 -5.55 22.84
C ASN A 153 -36.73 -7.07 22.70
N PHE A 154 -35.73 -7.85 23.11
CA PHE A 154 -35.80 -9.31 23.07
C PHE A 154 -36.64 -9.86 24.22
N VAL A 155 -36.47 -9.34 25.44
CA VAL A 155 -37.21 -9.84 26.61
C VAL A 155 -38.69 -9.48 26.55
N ASN A 156 -39.05 -8.34 25.92
CA ASN A 156 -40.44 -7.98 25.65
C ASN A 156 -41.10 -8.77 24.50
N GLY A 157 -40.33 -9.54 23.73
CA GLY A 157 -40.85 -10.28 22.57
C GLY A 157 -41.31 -9.39 21.39
N GLU A 158 -40.93 -8.11 21.39
CA GLU A 158 -41.39 -7.11 20.40
C GLU A 158 -40.70 -7.23 19.03
N MET A 159 -39.69 -8.10 18.90
CA MET A 159 -38.82 -8.15 17.73
C MET A 159 -39.05 -9.39 16.86
N SER A 160 -39.32 -9.17 15.57
CA SER A 160 -39.33 -10.24 14.56
C SER A 160 -37.89 -10.69 14.22
N LEU A 161 -37.56 -11.93 14.58
CA LEU A 161 -36.25 -12.54 14.30
C LEU A 161 -36.15 -12.90 12.81
N ARG A 162 -35.13 -12.39 12.12
CA ARG A 162 -34.97 -12.58 10.66
C ARG A 162 -34.17 -13.82 10.31
N ASP A 163 -33.17 -14.18 11.11
CA ASP A 163 -32.29 -15.30 10.83
C ASP A 163 -32.78 -16.60 11.47
N LYS A 164 -32.51 -17.72 10.77
CA LYS A 164 -32.98 -19.06 11.18
C LYS A 164 -32.41 -19.49 12.55
N PHE A 165 -31.22 -19.02 12.91
CA PHE A 165 -30.57 -19.40 14.15
C PHE A 165 -31.25 -18.73 15.35
N SER A 166 -31.48 -17.42 15.28
CA SER A 166 -32.23 -16.69 16.31
C SER A 166 -33.66 -17.21 16.44
N GLN A 167 -34.34 -17.55 15.34
CA GLN A 167 -35.67 -18.19 15.38
C GLN A 167 -35.65 -19.56 16.07
N ALA A 168 -34.64 -20.39 15.79
CA ALA A 168 -34.49 -21.66 16.49
C ALA A 168 -34.23 -21.43 18.00
N LEU A 169 -33.42 -20.43 18.34
CA LEU A 169 -33.08 -20.07 19.71
C LEU A 169 -34.30 -19.58 20.52
N SER A 170 -35.19 -18.79 19.92
CA SER A 170 -36.42 -18.33 20.58
C SER A 170 -37.37 -19.50 20.90
N ASN A 171 -37.36 -20.54 20.06
CA ASN A 171 -38.25 -21.69 20.15
C ASN A 171 -37.72 -22.81 21.06
N CYS A 172 -36.52 -22.68 21.65
CA CYS A 172 -36.01 -23.68 22.61
C CYS A 172 -36.87 -23.74 23.86
N ASP A 173 -37.15 -24.92 24.39
CA ASP A 173 -38.02 -25.08 25.58
C ASP A 173 -37.23 -25.20 26.90
N SER A 174 -35.90 -25.27 26.82
CA SER A 174 -35.02 -25.44 27.99
C SER A 174 -33.68 -24.70 27.86
N PHE A 175 -32.99 -24.52 28.99
CA PHE A 175 -31.64 -23.95 29.02
C PHE A 175 -30.63 -24.83 28.29
N GLU A 176 -30.80 -26.16 28.40
CA GLU A 176 -29.98 -27.17 27.77
C GLU A 176 -30.08 -27.13 26.24
N GLU A 177 -31.28 -26.92 25.70
CA GLU A 177 -31.49 -26.78 24.25
C GLU A 177 -30.82 -25.52 23.70
N VAL A 178 -30.93 -24.39 24.41
CA VAL A 178 -30.24 -23.14 24.06
C VAL A 178 -28.73 -23.35 24.01
N LEU A 179 -28.16 -23.99 25.05
CA LEU A 179 -26.73 -24.29 25.11
C LEU A 179 -26.27 -25.22 23.98
N HIS A 180 -26.98 -26.32 23.75
CA HIS A 180 -26.65 -27.28 22.69
C HIS A 180 -26.67 -26.62 21.30
N LEU A 181 -27.65 -25.75 21.04
CA LEU A 181 -27.75 -25.01 19.78
C LEU A 181 -26.55 -24.08 19.57
N VAL A 182 -26.13 -23.36 20.61
CA VAL A 182 -24.97 -22.47 20.60
C VAL A 182 -23.65 -23.24 20.43
N GLU A 183 -23.46 -24.35 21.15
CA GLU A 183 -22.27 -25.21 21.03
C GLU A 183 -22.11 -25.81 19.63
N THR A 184 -23.23 -26.24 19.03
CA THR A 184 -23.27 -26.75 17.65
C THR A 184 -22.82 -25.68 16.66
N LYS A 185 -23.33 -24.46 16.82
CA LYS A 185 -22.98 -23.32 15.97
C LYS A 185 -21.52 -22.89 16.16
N LEU A 186 -21.02 -22.85 17.39
CA LEU A 186 -19.62 -22.56 17.70
C LEU A 186 -18.68 -23.55 17.02
N THR A 187 -18.95 -24.85 17.14
CA THR A 187 -18.13 -25.91 16.52
C THR A 187 -18.07 -25.75 15.01
N LYS A 188 -19.21 -25.44 14.38
CA LYS A 188 -19.30 -25.22 12.92
C LYS A 188 -18.51 -24.00 12.46
N GLU A 189 -18.58 -22.88 13.19
CA GLU A 189 -17.80 -21.68 12.85
C GLU A 189 -16.29 -21.90 13.05
N ARG A 190 -15.87 -22.61 14.10
CA ARG A 190 -14.44 -22.98 14.29
C ARG A 190 -13.91 -23.79 13.11
N GLN A 191 -14.64 -24.82 12.67
CA GLN A 191 -14.25 -25.64 11.53
C GLN A 191 -14.14 -24.83 10.23
N LYS A 192 -15.05 -23.87 10.03
CA LYS A 192 -15.03 -22.98 8.87
C LYS A 192 -13.82 -22.04 8.89
N GLU A 193 -13.48 -21.48 10.05
CA GLU A 193 -12.29 -20.62 10.20
C GLU A 193 -10.99 -21.42 9.96
N GLU A 194 -10.92 -22.65 10.48
CA GLU A 194 -9.78 -23.55 10.25
C GLU A 194 -9.65 -23.98 8.78
N ALA A 195 -10.76 -24.22 8.09
CA ALA A 195 -10.75 -24.57 6.67
C ALA A 195 -10.45 -23.37 5.74
N ALA A 196 -10.88 -22.16 6.12
CA ALA A 196 -10.68 -20.95 5.33
C ALA A 196 -9.27 -20.35 5.49
N LEU A 197 -8.62 -20.55 6.63
CA LEU A 197 -7.31 -19.97 6.94
C LEU A 197 -6.22 -21.04 6.96
N VAL A 198 -5.43 -21.11 5.88
CA VAL A 198 -4.18 -21.87 5.91
C VAL A 198 -3.18 -21.13 6.80
N LYS A 199 -2.97 -21.64 8.02
CA LYS A 199 -1.96 -21.12 8.94
C LYS A 199 -0.57 -21.30 8.34
N VAL A 200 0.00 -20.23 7.79
CA VAL A 200 1.40 -20.19 7.33
C VAL A 200 2.31 -19.67 8.43
N SER A 201 3.56 -20.15 8.47
CA SER A 201 4.54 -19.62 9.41
C SER A 201 4.85 -18.15 9.10
N LYS A 202 4.89 -17.31 10.14
CA LYS A 202 5.16 -15.87 10.00
C LYS A 202 6.48 -15.59 9.27
N GLY A 203 7.49 -16.44 9.46
CA GLY A 203 8.78 -16.34 8.78
C GLY A 203 8.69 -16.57 7.28
N ARG A 204 8.01 -17.64 6.85
CA ARG A 204 7.82 -17.94 5.41
C ARG A 204 7.02 -16.85 4.73
N TYR A 205 5.95 -16.36 5.37
CA TYR A 205 5.16 -15.24 4.83
C TYR A 205 6.01 -13.98 4.63
N ARG A 206 6.81 -13.58 5.64
CA ARG A 206 7.68 -12.40 5.54
C ARG A 206 8.73 -12.57 4.44
N PHE A 207 9.36 -13.74 4.35
CA PHE A 207 10.34 -14.04 3.30
C PHE A 207 9.71 -13.87 1.92
N PHE A 208 8.59 -14.55 1.62
CA PHE A 208 7.95 -14.45 0.31
C PHE A 208 7.43 -13.05 0.00
N LYS A 209 6.91 -12.32 1.00
CA LYS A 209 6.46 -10.94 0.81
C LYS A 209 7.60 -10.02 0.37
N TYR A 210 8.74 -10.06 1.06
CA TYR A 210 9.88 -9.17 0.76
C TYR A 210 10.71 -9.68 -0.41
N ALA A 211 11.07 -10.96 -0.44
CA ALA A 211 11.84 -11.55 -1.53
C ALA A 211 11.06 -11.47 -2.85
N GLY A 212 9.75 -11.72 -2.84
CA GLY A 212 8.90 -11.57 -4.02
C GLY A 212 8.85 -10.11 -4.50
N SER A 213 8.71 -9.15 -3.59
CA SER A 213 8.70 -7.73 -3.96
C SER A 213 10.03 -7.29 -4.59
N VAL A 214 11.16 -7.69 -3.99
CA VAL A 214 12.50 -7.39 -4.52
C VAL A 214 12.71 -8.05 -5.89
N ALA A 215 12.31 -9.31 -6.05
CA ALA A 215 12.42 -10.02 -7.31
C ALA A 215 11.64 -9.34 -8.44
N VAL A 216 10.43 -8.83 -8.17
CA VAL A 216 9.62 -8.09 -9.16
C VAL A 216 10.32 -6.79 -9.57
N VAL A 217 10.85 -6.02 -8.62
CA VAL A 217 11.58 -4.78 -8.92
C VAL A 217 12.84 -5.08 -9.75
N ALA A 218 13.60 -6.11 -9.39
CA ALA A 218 14.78 -6.54 -10.13
C ALA A 218 14.43 -6.98 -11.56
N ALA A 219 13.33 -7.72 -11.75
CA ALA A 219 12.87 -8.15 -13.06
C ALA A 219 12.50 -6.95 -13.95
N ILE A 220 11.82 -5.94 -13.41
CA ILE A 220 11.49 -4.71 -14.15
C ILE A 220 12.76 -3.96 -14.56
N ALA A 221 13.72 -3.79 -13.64
CA ALA A 221 14.99 -3.12 -13.93
C ALA A 221 15.77 -3.83 -15.05
N MET A 222 15.89 -5.16 -14.98
CA MET A 222 16.50 -5.96 -16.05
C MET A 222 15.76 -5.84 -17.38
N GLY A 223 14.43 -5.81 -17.36
CA GLY A 223 13.61 -5.59 -18.55
C GLY A 223 13.91 -4.25 -19.22
N VAL A 224 13.99 -3.17 -18.44
CA VAL A 224 14.32 -1.83 -18.96
C VAL A 224 15.72 -1.79 -19.57
N LEU A 225 16.73 -2.32 -18.88
CA LEU A 225 18.10 -2.39 -19.40
C LEU A 225 18.17 -3.15 -20.72
N THR A 226 17.47 -4.28 -20.81
CA THR A 226 17.42 -5.10 -22.04
C THR A 226 16.83 -4.34 -23.22
N ILE A 227 15.77 -3.54 -22.99
CA ILE A 227 15.15 -2.71 -24.03
C ILE A 227 16.10 -1.61 -24.50
N ILE A 228 16.82 -0.98 -23.57
CA ILE A 228 17.82 0.06 -23.89
C ILE A 228 18.92 -0.55 -24.77
N ASP A 229 19.46 -1.71 -24.38
CA ASP A 229 20.51 -2.39 -25.15
C ASP A 229 20.05 -2.82 -26.54
N GLN A 230 18.85 -3.37 -26.66
CA GLN A 230 18.29 -3.76 -27.97
C GLN A 230 18.08 -2.56 -28.90
N LYS A 231 17.66 -1.41 -28.37
CA LYS A 231 17.35 -0.24 -29.21
C LYS A 231 18.58 0.63 -29.51
N THR A 232 19.61 0.61 -28.67
CA THR A 232 20.73 1.57 -28.78
C THR A 232 22.08 0.89 -28.92
N THR A 233 22.48 0.08 -27.95
CA THR A 233 23.81 -0.54 -27.88
C THR A 233 24.04 -1.53 -29.04
N ILE A 234 23.12 -2.47 -29.25
CA ILE A 234 23.27 -3.55 -30.24
C ILE A 234 23.30 -3.02 -31.68
N PRO A 235 22.37 -2.16 -32.13
CA PRO A 235 22.40 -1.61 -33.50
C PRO A 235 23.68 -0.83 -33.78
N LYS A 236 24.14 -0.04 -32.81
CA LYS A 236 25.39 0.73 -32.93
C LYS A 236 26.60 -0.18 -33.06
N GLN A 237 26.71 -1.22 -32.24
CA GLN A 237 27.80 -2.19 -32.35
C GLN A 237 27.79 -2.90 -33.71
N LYS A 238 26.60 -3.32 -34.19
CA LYS A 238 26.46 -3.90 -35.53
C LYS A 238 26.90 -2.94 -36.63
N ALA A 239 26.48 -1.67 -36.58
CA ALA A 239 26.88 -0.66 -37.55
C ALA A 239 28.40 -0.42 -37.54
N ILE A 240 29.04 -0.38 -36.37
CA ILE A 240 30.50 -0.28 -36.26
C ILE A 240 31.20 -1.48 -36.88
N MET A 241 30.70 -2.70 -36.63
CA MET A 241 31.25 -3.91 -37.23
C MET A 241 31.11 -3.92 -38.76
N THR A 242 29.95 -3.53 -39.29
CA THR A 242 29.73 -3.41 -40.74
C THR A 242 30.68 -2.37 -41.35
N ALA A 243 30.78 -1.20 -40.74
CA ALA A 243 31.65 -0.13 -41.21
C ALA A 243 33.14 -0.54 -41.21
N GLN A 244 33.58 -1.31 -40.21
CA GLN A 244 34.93 -1.87 -40.18
C GLN A 244 35.16 -2.90 -41.30
N ALA A 245 34.18 -3.76 -41.59
CA ALA A 245 34.27 -4.70 -42.69
C ALA A 245 34.33 -3.99 -44.06
N ASP A 246 33.51 -2.96 -44.25
CA ASP A 246 33.51 -2.14 -45.46
C ASP A 246 34.81 -1.35 -45.62
N PHE A 247 35.36 -0.84 -44.51
CA PHE A 247 36.69 -0.20 -44.52
C PHE A 247 37.80 -1.17 -44.94
N ILE A 248 37.84 -2.38 -44.38
CA ILE A 248 38.83 -3.41 -44.73
C ILE A 248 38.73 -3.80 -46.21
N THR A 249 37.51 -3.83 -46.76
CA THR A 249 37.27 -4.12 -48.18
C THR A 249 37.38 -2.88 -49.09
N SER A 250 37.89 -1.76 -48.57
CA SER A 250 38.08 -0.48 -49.28
C SER A 250 36.79 0.16 -49.83
N HIS A 251 35.63 -0.19 -49.29
CA HIS A 251 34.35 0.48 -49.57
C HIS A 251 34.16 1.69 -48.63
N TYR A 252 35.01 2.71 -48.81
CA TYR A 252 35.08 3.88 -47.94
C TYR A 252 33.79 4.71 -47.91
N ASP A 253 33.04 4.73 -49.02
CA ASP A 253 31.74 5.40 -49.16
C ASP A 253 30.69 4.71 -48.27
N LYS A 254 30.63 3.38 -48.31
CA LYS A 254 29.72 2.61 -47.45
C LYS A 254 30.07 2.74 -45.97
N THR A 255 31.36 2.82 -45.63
CA THR A 255 31.79 3.09 -44.25
C THR A 255 31.19 4.39 -43.70
N LEU A 256 31.14 5.45 -44.52
CA LEU A 256 30.53 6.72 -44.13
C LEU A 256 29.01 6.57 -43.92
N ASP A 257 28.34 5.86 -44.82
CA ASP A 257 26.89 5.64 -44.76
C ASP A 257 26.47 4.78 -43.56
N ASP A 258 27.19 3.70 -43.26
CA ASP A 258 26.92 2.79 -42.14
C ASP A 258 26.88 3.52 -40.79
N LEU A 259 27.74 4.52 -40.62
CA LEU A 259 27.85 5.27 -39.37
C LEU A 259 27.26 6.67 -39.44
N LYS A 260 26.60 7.04 -40.53
CA LYS A 260 26.01 8.37 -40.75
C LYS A 260 25.02 8.77 -39.66
N SER A 261 24.27 7.81 -39.14
CA SER A 261 23.26 8.02 -38.08
C SER A 261 23.86 8.31 -36.70
N TYR A 262 25.17 8.11 -36.51
CA TYR A 262 25.85 8.33 -35.25
C TYR A 262 26.74 9.58 -35.29
N GLN A 263 26.67 10.39 -34.24
CA GLN A 263 27.56 11.54 -34.07
C GLN A 263 28.97 11.05 -33.71
N PRO A 264 30.04 11.77 -34.11
CA PRO A 264 31.42 11.35 -33.82
C PRO A 264 31.65 11.09 -32.33
N LYS A 265 31.11 11.93 -31.44
CA LYS A 265 31.21 11.78 -29.98
C LYS A 265 30.56 10.50 -29.43
N GLN A 266 29.64 9.89 -30.16
CA GLN A 266 29.01 8.64 -29.76
C GLN A 266 29.88 7.44 -30.13
N LEU A 267 30.84 7.57 -31.04
CA LEU A 267 31.62 6.46 -31.57
C LEU A 267 32.90 6.23 -30.76
N SER A 268 33.38 4.99 -30.73
CA SER A 268 34.70 4.67 -30.17
C SER A 268 35.79 5.37 -30.98
N LYS A 269 36.98 5.55 -30.39
CA LYS A 269 38.13 6.13 -31.12
C LYS A 269 38.49 5.31 -32.36
N ASP A 270 38.42 3.98 -32.30
CA ASP A 270 38.69 3.12 -33.45
C ASP A 270 37.68 3.33 -34.58
N ALA A 271 36.38 3.41 -34.25
CA ALA A 271 35.35 3.68 -35.26
C ALA A 271 35.48 5.09 -35.86
N ARG A 272 35.92 6.08 -35.06
CA ARG A 272 36.24 7.42 -35.55
C ARG A 272 37.45 7.43 -36.47
N PHE A 273 38.50 6.68 -36.13
CA PHE A 273 39.67 6.52 -36.99
C PHE A 273 39.31 5.89 -38.33
N VAL A 274 38.48 4.84 -38.31
CA VAL A 274 37.96 4.20 -39.53
C VAL A 274 37.20 5.22 -40.38
N LEU A 275 36.28 6.00 -39.80
CA LEU A 275 35.55 7.03 -40.54
C LEU A 275 36.45 8.14 -41.07
N ALA A 276 37.39 8.63 -40.27
CA ALA A 276 38.33 9.68 -40.67
C ALA A 276 39.21 9.19 -41.83
N SER A 277 39.72 7.97 -41.74
CA SER A 277 40.52 7.33 -42.80
C SER A 277 39.72 7.14 -44.08
N SER A 278 38.47 6.66 -43.99
CA SER A 278 37.57 6.59 -45.14
C SER A 278 37.32 7.96 -45.77
N SER A 279 37.11 8.99 -44.93
CA SER A 279 36.90 10.36 -45.39
C SER A 279 38.11 10.91 -46.16
N ILE A 280 39.33 10.66 -45.67
CA ILE A 280 40.57 11.07 -46.35
C ILE A 280 40.73 10.35 -47.69
N ASN A 281 40.40 9.06 -47.75
CA ASN A 281 40.45 8.29 -49.00
C ASN A 281 39.47 8.83 -50.06
N LEU A 282 38.32 9.37 -49.64
CA LEU A 282 37.33 9.98 -50.52
C LEU A 282 37.56 11.48 -50.79
N ALA A 283 38.40 12.14 -50.01
CA ALA A 283 38.68 13.56 -50.15
C ALA A 283 39.27 13.88 -51.54
N ASN A 284 39.04 15.11 -52.02
CA ASN A 284 39.55 15.60 -53.29
C ASN A 284 41.02 16.07 -53.16
N LEU A 285 41.90 15.11 -52.82
CA LEU A 285 43.34 15.31 -52.62
C LEU A 285 44.13 14.40 -53.58
N SER A 286 45.37 14.79 -53.91
CA SER A 286 46.26 13.91 -54.67
C SER A 286 46.61 12.65 -53.88
N GLN A 287 47.01 11.58 -54.56
CA GLN A 287 47.38 10.32 -53.89
C GLN A 287 48.54 10.51 -52.90
N THR A 288 49.48 11.40 -53.21
CA THR A 288 50.61 11.73 -52.33
C THR A 288 50.16 12.49 -51.08
N GLN A 289 49.22 13.43 -51.22
CA GLN A 289 48.62 14.14 -50.09
C GLN A 289 47.83 13.20 -49.18
N LYS A 290 47.01 12.31 -49.77
CA LYS A 290 46.26 11.29 -49.01
C LYS A 290 47.20 10.41 -48.19
N ALA A 291 48.27 9.90 -48.81
CA ALA A 291 49.26 9.07 -48.13
C ALA A 291 49.95 9.82 -46.97
N ALA A 292 50.31 11.09 -47.17
CA ALA A 292 50.94 11.90 -46.13
C ALA A 292 50.02 12.10 -44.91
N VAL A 293 48.73 12.33 -45.11
CA VAL A 293 47.75 12.45 -44.01
C VAL A 293 47.51 11.09 -43.34
N LEU A 294 47.25 10.04 -44.13
CA LEU A 294 46.96 8.70 -43.60
C LEU A 294 48.10 8.13 -42.76
N ASN A 295 49.36 8.43 -43.10
CA ASN A 295 50.53 8.01 -42.32
C ASN A 295 50.63 8.68 -40.93
N ASN A 296 49.92 9.79 -40.71
CA ASN A 296 49.98 10.58 -39.48
C ASN A 296 48.68 10.49 -38.65
N ILE A 297 47.69 9.73 -39.10
CA ILE A 297 46.47 9.49 -38.33
C ILE A 297 46.40 8.05 -37.81
N SER A 298 45.88 7.89 -36.60
CA SER A 298 45.69 6.60 -35.95
C SER A 298 44.46 6.67 -35.02
N SER A 299 44.11 5.56 -34.37
CA SER A 299 43.10 5.57 -33.31
C SER A 299 43.53 6.33 -32.05
N THR A 300 44.79 6.74 -31.93
CA THR A 300 45.29 7.55 -30.81
C THR A 300 45.36 9.04 -31.12
N THR A 301 45.17 9.44 -32.38
CA THR A 301 45.07 10.85 -32.80
C THR A 301 44.03 11.61 -31.97
N ASP A 302 44.25 12.91 -31.83
CA ASP A 302 43.36 13.77 -31.05
C ASP A 302 41.94 13.82 -31.65
N ASP A 303 40.97 14.05 -30.78
CA ASP A 303 39.56 14.01 -31.13
C ASP A 303 39.18 15.10 -32.15
N ASN A 304 39.86 16.26 -32.15
CA ASN A 304 39.54 17.35 -33.06
C ASN A 304 39.98 17.00 -34.48
N THR A 305 41.18 16.47 -34.68
CA THR A 305 41.69 16.03 -35.98
C THR A 305 40.88 14.88 -36.55
N LEU A 306 40.51 13.88 -35.73
CA LEU A 306 39.63 12.79 -36.19
C LEU A 306 38.25 13.32 -36.56
N ASN A 307 37.64 14.15 -35.71
CA ASN A 307 36.32 14.71 -35.99
C ASN A 307 36.34 15.68 -37.18
N TYR A 308 37.44 16.39 -37.43
CA TYR A 308 37.63 17.23 -38.62
C TYR A 308 37.43 16.40 -39.89
N TRP A 309 38.17 15.31 -40.02
CA TRP A 309 38.09 14.45 -41.20
C TRP A 309 36.71 13.78 -41.33
N ILE A 310 36.09 13.40 -40.22
CA ILE A 310 34.72 12.84 -40.24
C ILE A 310 33.72 13.87 -40.74
N TYR A 311 33.77 15.12 -40.24
CA TYR A 311 32.87 16.17 -40.71
C TYR A 311 33.16 16.54 -42.17
N GLN A 312 34.43 16.53 -42.59
CA GLN A 312 34.84 16.72 -43.97
C GLN A 312 34.21 15.67 -44.90
N GLY A 313 34.34 14.39 -44.56
CA GLY A 313 33.77 13.28 -45.34
C GLY A 313 32.23 13.29 -45.39
N ARG A 314 31.59 13.85 -44.36
CA ARG A 314 30.12 14.02 -44.31
C ARG A 314 29.61 15.25 -45.05
N GLY A 315 30.49 16.11 -45.56
CA GLY A 315 30.12 17.39 -46.16
C GLY A 315 29.66 18.45 -45.15
N GLU A 316 29.92 18.23 -43.85
CA GLU A 316 29.61 19.20 -42.78
C GLU A 316 30.75 20.23 -42.65
N PHE A 317 31.08 20.90 -43.76
CA PHE A 317 32.31 21.67 -43.92
C PHE A 317 32.46 22.86 -42.96
N GLU A 318 31.35 23.46 -42.49
CA GLU A 318 31.41 24.52 -41.48
C GLU A 318 31.93 24.02 -40.13
N LYS A 319 31.55 22.79 -39.73
CA LYS A 319 32.05 22.15 -38.52
C LYS A 319 33.51 21.75 -38.68
N ALA A 320 33.87 21.25 -39.87
CA ALA A 320 35.26 20.95 -40.20
C ALA A 320 36.12 22.24 -40.13
N LEU A 321 35.67 23.35 -40.73
CA LEU A 321 36.36 24.64 -40.65
C LEU A 321 36.57 25.12 -39.21
N ASN A 322 35.56 24.99 -38.36
CA ASN A 322 35.68 25.37 -36.95
C ASN A 322 36.75 24.53 -36.24
N LEU A 323 36.74 23.21 -36.45
CA LEU A 323 37.77 22.32 -35.90
C LEU A 323 39.15 22.63 -36.46
N ALA A 324 39.31 22.90 -37.76
CA ALA A 324 40.59 23.25 -38.36
C ALA A 324 41.19 24.52 -37.74
N LYS A 325 40.37 25.56 -37.56
CA LYS A 325 40.76 26.79 -36.86
C LYS A 325 41.12 26.53 -35.39
N ASN A 326 40.42 25.61 -34.73
CA ASN A 326 40.71 25.22 -33.34
C ASN A 326 42.02 24.45 -33.23
N ILE A 327 42.30 23.55 -34.18
CA ILE A 327 43.57 22.82 -34.29
C ILE A 327 44.72 23.79 -34.61
N GLY A 328 44.44 24.88 -35.33
CA GLY A 328 45.45 25.84 -35.79
C GLY A 328 46.21 25.34 -37.01
N ASP A 329 45.59 24.46 -37.81
CA ASP A 329 46.19 23.91 -39.03
C ASP A 329 45.69 24.68 -40.26
N ASP A 330 46.59 25.50 -40.82
CA ASP A 330 46.30 26.33 -42.00
C ASP A 330 46.02 25.49 -43.26
N GLN A 331 46.58 24.28 -43.37
CA GLN A 331 46.32 23.40 -44.51
C GLN A 331 44.92 22.80 -44.43
N LEU A 332 44.51 22.34 -43.24
CA LEU A 332 43.13 21.87 -43.02
C LEU A 332 42.12 23.04 -43.16
N THR A 333 42.49 24.23 -42.70
CA THR A 333 41.65 25.42 -42.83
C THR A 333 41.46 25.79 -44.31
N LEU A 334 42.54 25.76 -45.11
CA LEU A 334 42.49 25.99 -46.55
C LEU A 334 41.61 24.94 -47.26
N LEU A 335 41.76 23.66 -46.91
CA LEU A 335 40.95 22.58 -47.47
C LEU A 335 39.46 22.78 -47.17
N ALA A 336 39.10 23.07 -45.91
CA ALA A 336 37.72 23.31 -45.52
C ALA A 336 37.09 24.52 -46.24
N TYR A 337 37.82 25.63 -46.40
CA TYR A 337 37.33 26.77 -47.18
C TYR A 337 37.16 26.44 -48.67
N THR A 338 38.08 25.65 -49.23
CA THR A 338 38.01 25.22 -50.64
C THR A 338 36.76 24.39 -50.89
N ASP A 339 36.46 23.43 -50.01
CA ASP A 339 35.27 22.59 -50.13
C ASP A 339 33.98 23.37 -49.83
N LEU A 340 33.99 24.31 -48.87
CA LEU A 340 32.88 25.27 -48.66
C LEU A 340 32.59 26.09 -49.91
N TYR A 341 33.62 26.57 -50.59
CA TYR A 341 33.48 27.33 -51.83
C TYR A 341 32.85 26.47 -52.93
N GLN A 342 33.32 25.24 -53.13
CA GLN A 342 32.73 24.33 -54.13
C GLN A 342 31.28 23.97 -53.81
N ALA A 343 30.99 23.61 -52.56
CA ALA A 343 29.64 23.28 -52.12
C ALA A 343 28.66 24.46 -52.29
N THR A 344 29.11 25.67 -51.95
CA THR A 344 28.33 26.90 -52.12
C THR A 344 28.10 27.20 -53.60
N LYS A 345 29.13 27.02 -54.44
CA LYS A 345 29.04 27.22 -55.90
C LYS A 345 28.01 26.29 -56.53
N LEU A 346 27.96 25.03 -56.09
CA LEU A 346 27.03 24.01 -56.58
C LEU A 346 25.61 24.12 -55.98
N ASN A 347 25.42 24.92 -54.92
CA ASN A 347 24.12 25.08 -54.28
C ASN A 347 23.15 25.86 -55.18
N THR A 348 22.07 25.21 -55.62
CA THR A 348 21.02 25.78 -56.49
C THR A 348 19.87 26.44 -55.73
N SER A 349 19.79 26.23 -54.41
CA SER A 349 18.68 26.70 -53.57
C SER A 349 19.00 27.98 -52.78
N MET A 350 20.28 28.39 -52.72
CA MET A 350 20.72 29.59 -52.01
C MET A 350 20.38 30.87 -52.78
N ASN A 351 20.00 31.93 -52.05
CA ASN A 351 19.79 33.26 -52.64
C ASN A 351 21.06 33.75 -53.37
N GLY A 352 20.90 34.37 -54.55
CA GLY A 352 22.01 34.79 -55.39
C GLY A 352 22.99 35.77 -54.72
N ASP A 353 22.47 36.77 -54.01
CA ASP A 353 23.29 37.79 -53.34
C ASP A 353 24.04 37.20 -52.16
N GLU A 354 23.36 36.36 -51.35
CA GLU A 354 23.99 35.65 -50.23
C GLU A 354 25.07 34.68 -50.73
N LYS A 355 24.79 33.96 -51.80
CA LYS A 355 25.72 33.04 -52.44
C LYS A 355 26.97 33.76 -52.92
N GLN A 356 26.81 34.88 -53.62
CA GLN A 356 27.93 35.67 -54.13
C GLN A 356 28.80 36.19 -52.97
N LYS A 357 28.18 36.71 -51.90
CA LYS A 357 28.89 37.18 -50.71
C LYS A 357 29.72 36.08 -50.03
N LYS A 358 29.15 34.89 -49.83
CA LYS A 358 29.87 33.74 -49.26
C LYS A 358 31.03 33.28 -50.15
N LEU A 359 30.82 33.23 -51.47
CA LEU A 359 31.87 32.85 -52.42
C LEU A 359 33.03 33.85 -52.40
N GLU A 360 32.76 35.14 -52.32
CA GLU A 360 33.79 36.18 -52.19
C GLU A 360 34.57 36.07 -50.88
N GLU A 361 33.86 35.85 -49.76
CA GLU A 361 34.46 35.65 -48.44
C GLU A 361 35.39 34.42 -48.43
N TYR A 362 34.90 33.26 -48.88
CA TYR A 362 35.70 32.04 -48.92
C TYR A 362 36.87 32.17 -49.88
N ASN A 363 36.68 32.76 -51.06
CA ASN A 363 37.77 32.96 -52.03
C ASN A 363 38.87 33.89 -51.47
N LYS A 364 38.49 34.94 -50.74
CA LYS A 364 39.48 35.81 -50.07
C LYS A 364 40.32 35.02 -49.06
N GLN A 365 39.67 34.23 -48.21
CA GLN A 365 40.36 33.38 -47.22
C GLN A 365 41.27 32.33 -47.88
N ILE A 366 40.81 31.70 -48.96
CA ILE A 366 41.60 30.74 -49.76
C ILE A 366 42.87 31.41 -50.33
N GLN A 367 42.74 32.62 -50.89
CA GLN A 367 43.88 33.36 -51.45
C GLN A 367 44.89 33.79 -50.36
N GLU A 368 44.40 34.22 -49.19
CA GLU A 368 45.24 34.59 -48.05
C GLU A 368 46.04 33.37 -47.55
N LEU A 369 45.36 32.24 -47.31
CA LEU A 369 45.99 31.00 -46.82
C LEU A 369 46.95 30.39 -47.86
N SER A 370 46.58 30.38 -49.15
CA SER A 370 47.45 29.83 -50.21
C SER A 370 48.74 30.62 -50.37
N LYS A 371 48.71 31.95 -50.21
CA LYS A 371 49.91 32.79 -50.22
C LYS A 371 50.78 32.57 -48.99
N SER A 372 50.18 32.27 -47.84
CA SER A 372 50.91 31.96 -46.61
C SER A 372 51.63 30.61 -46.70
N LEU A 373 50.95 29.60 -47.23
CA LEU A 373 51.46 28.21 -47.33
C LEU A 373 52.41 27.97 -48.51
N GLY A 374 52.40 28.85 -49.52
CA GLY A 374 53.28 28.78 -50.70
C GLY A 374 54.61 29.54 -50.55
N LYS A 375 54.86 30.15 -49.38
CA LYS A 375 56.16 30.70 -48.97
C LYS A 375 56.88 29.70 -48.08
#